data_AF-A0A528AFY8-F1
#
_entry.id   AF-A0A528AFY8-F1
#
_cell.length_a   1.000
_cell.length_b   1.000
_cell.length_c   1.000
_cell.angle_alpha   90.00
_cell.angle_beta   90.00
_cell.angle_gamma   90.00
#
_symmetry.space_group_name_H-M   'P 1'
#
loop_
_entity.id
_entity.type
_entity.pdbx_description
1 polymer ?
#
loop_
_entity_poly.entity_id
_entity_poly.type
_entity_poly.pdbx_seq_one_letter_code
_entity_poly.pdbx_strand_id
1 'polypeptide(L)' 'MNSPLPASTRQRLDELLVARGLFPSRSRARDAIERGTVTIDGVIARKPGQTVLADC' A
#
# COMPACT_ATOMS: atom_id res chain seq x y z
N MET A 1 1.97 -3.43 28.99
CA MET A 1 1.01 -2.40 28.54
C MET A 1 1.73 -1.62 27.43
N ASN A 2 1.52 -1.74 26.12
CA ASN A 2 0.59 -2.46 25.27
C ASN A 2 1.42 -3.11 24.15
N SER A 3 1.35 -4.42 23.98
CA SER A 3 1.75 -5.04 22.72
C SER A 3 0.58 -4.86 21.77
N PRO A 4 0.70 -4.14 20.63
CA PRO A 4 -0.34 -4.21 19.62
C PRO A 4 -0.22 -5.60 19.00
N LEU A 5 -1.10 -6.51 19.42
CA LEU A 5 -1.46 -7.68 18.61
C LEU A 5 -1.83 -7.17 17.20
N PRO A 6 -1.44 -7.90 16.13
CA PRO A 6 -1.44 -7.39 14.77
C PRO A 6 -2.86 -6.98 14.40
N ALA A 7 -3.12 -5.67 14.41
CA ALA A 7 -4.39 -5.12 13.98
C ALA A 7 -4.47 -5.35 12.47
N SER A 8 -4.98 -6.53 12.08
CA SER A 8 -5.65 -6.83 10.81
C SER A 8 -5.13 -5.94 9.69
N THR A 9 -3.93 -6.28 9.19
CA THR A 9 -2.87 -5.49 8.54
C THR A 9 -3.32 -4.64 7.34
N ARG A 10 -4.32 -3.78 7.53
CA ARG A 10 -4.98 -3.01 6.49
C ARG A 10 -4.32 -1.63 6.41
N GLN A 11 -3.21 -1.54 5.69
CA GLN A 11 -2.49 -0.29 5.45
C GLN A 11 -2.88 0.34 4.13
N ARG A 12 -2.65 1.64 3.95
CA ARG A 12 -2.87 2.29 2.64
C ARG A 12 -1.85 1.78 1.65
N LEU A 13 -2.28 1.55 0.43
CA LEU A 13 -1.40 1.07 -0.64
C LEU A 13 -0.19 1.99 -0.83
N ASP A 14 -0.39 3.30 -0.85
CA ASP A 14 0.70 4.27 -1.02
C ASP A 14 1.75 4.20 0.10
N GLU A 15 1.31 3.95 1.34
CA GLU A 15 2.21 3.77 2.49
C GLU A 15 2.93 2.43 2.43
N LEU A 16 2.23 1.35 2.08
CA LEU A 16 2.81 0.01 1.97
C LEU A 16 3.88 -0.03 0.87
N LEU A 17 3.63 0.62 -0.27
CA LEU A 17 4.58 0.72 -1.38
C LEU A 17 5.88 1.44 -0.99
N VAL A 18 5.78 2.49 -0.17
CA VAL A 18 6.96 3.21 0.36
C VAL A 18 7.64 2.40 1.45
N ALA A 19 6.88 1.78 2.35
CA ALA A 19 7.41 0.93 3.42
C ALA A 19 8.16 -0.29 2.87
N ARG A 20 7.72 -0.84 1.73
CA ARG A 20 8.44 -1.89 0.99
C ARG A 20 9.63 -1.38 0.17
N GLY A 21 9.89 -0.07 0.15
CA GLY A 21 10.99 0.54 -0.59
C GLY A 21 10.82 0.53 -2.11
N LEU A 22 9.62 0.20 -2.63
CA LEU A 22 9.33 0.19 -4.07
C LEU A 22 9.25 1.62 -4.64
N PHE A 23 8.87 2.58 -3.79
CA PHE A 23 8.79 3.99 -4.15
C PHE A 23 9.52 4.86 -3.14
N PRO A 24 10.15 5.95 -3.60
CA PRO A 24 10.90 6.85 -2.72
C PRO A 24 10.01 7.75 -1.85
N SER A 25 8.72 7.89 -2.18
CA SER A 25 7.79 8.77 -1.46
C SER A 25 6.33 8.41 -1.76
N ARG A 26 5.42 8.76 -0.83
CA ARG A 26 3.96 8.50 -0.97
C ARG A 26 3.38 9.15 -2.22
N SER A 27 3.80 10.36 -2.55
CA SER A 27 3.34 11.06 -3.77
C SER A 27 3.66 10.26 -5.03
N ARG A 28 4.90 9.75 -5.15
CA ARG A 28 5.32 8.95 -6.31
C ARG A 28 4.59 7.61 -6.38
N ALA A 29 4.34 6.99 -5.22
CA ALA A 29 3.49 5.80 -5.13
C ALA A 29 2.07 6.11 -5.62
N ARG A 30 1.51 7.25 -5.20
CA ARG A 30 0.20 7.76 -5.63
C ARG A 30 0.10 7.90 -7.15
N ASP A 31 1.06 8.60 -7.75
CA ASP A 31 1.16 8.78 -9.20
C ASP A 31 1.17 7.44 -9.95
N ALA A 32 1.95 6.47 -9.46
CA ALA A 32 2.02 5.15 -10.08
C ALA A 32 0.71 4.36 -9.97
N ILE A 33 -0.03 4.54 -8.87
CA ILE A 33 -1.34 3.94 -8.66
C ILE A 33 -2.39 4.62 -9.57
N GLU A 34 -2.40 5.95 -9.64
CA GLU A 34 -3.31 6.72 -10.52
C GLU A 34 -3.06 6.41 -12.00
N ARG A 35 -1.81 6.15 -12.37
CA ARG A 35 -1.42 5.67 -13.71
C ARG A 35 -1.77 4.19 -13.97
N GLY A 36 -2.20 3.45 -12.95
CA GLY A 36 -2.51 2.01 -13.06
C GLY A 36 -1.27 1.13 -13.28
N THR A 37 -0.10 1.59 -12.86
CA THR A 37 1.16 0.83 -12.93
C THR A 37 1.34 -0.13 -11.75
N VAL A 38 0.55 0.05 -10.68
CA VAL A 38 0.61 -0.79 -9.48
C VAL A 38 -0.46 -1.87 -9.54
N THR A 39 -0.04 -3.12 -9.33
CA THR A 39 -0.91 -4.29 -9.18
C THR A 39 -0.78 -4.87 -7.78
N ILE A 40 -1.92 -5.28 -7.20
CA ILE A 40 -2.01 -5.97 -5.91
C ILE A 40 -2.71 -7.29 -6.20
N ASP A 41 -2.07 -8.43 -5.90
CA ASP A 41 -2.65 -9.77 -6.12
C ASP A 41 -3.21 -9.97 -7.55
N GLY A 42 -2.54 -9.36 -8.55
CA GLY A 42 -2.96 -9.41 -9.96
C GLY A 42 -4.07 -8.42 -10.34
N VAL A 43 -4.56 -7.60 -9.42
CA VAL A 43 -5.56 -6.54 -9.67
C VAL A 43 -4.89 -5.18 -9.73
N ILE A 44 -5.13 -4.41 -10.80
CA ILE A 44 -4.60 -3.04 -10.93
C ILE A 44 -5.23 -2.15 -9.86
N ALA A 45 -4.39 -1.59 -9.01
CA ALA A 45 -4.79 -0.58 -8.06
C ALA A 45 -5.05 0.74 -8.79
N ARG A 46 -6.25 1.29 -8.62
CA ARG A 46 -6.63 2.62 -9.16
C ARG A 46 -6.90 3.65 -8.07
N LYS A 47 -6.94 3.22 -6.81
CA LYS A 47 -7.23 4.08 -5.67
C LYS A 47 -6.00 4.12 -4.77
N PRO A 48 -5.29 5.24 -4.66
CA PRO A 48 -4.11 5.32 -3.82
C PRO A 48 -4.41 5.07 -2.35
N GLY A 49 -5.54 5.60 -1.88
CA GLY A 49 -6.03 5.34 -0.52
C GLY A 49 -6.68 3.98 -0.33
N GLN A 50 -6.52 3.03 -1.26
CA GLN A 50 -7.06 1.69 -1.10
C GLN A 50 -6.37 1.00 0.07
N THR A 51 -7.19 0.52 0.99
CA THR A 51 -6.72 -0.28 2.12
C THR A 51 -6.36 -1.68 1.62
N VAL A 52 -5.10 -2.08 1.78
CA VAL A 52 -4.55 -3.36 1.38
C VAL A 52 -4.08 -4.15 2.58
N LEU A 53 -4.23 -5.48 2.53
CA LEU A 53 -3.67 -6.38 3.52
C LEU A 53 -2.16 -6.50 3.29
N ALA A 54 -1.35 -6.15 4.29
CA ALA A 54 0.10 -6.33 4.22
C ALA A 54 0.57 -7.75 4.60
N ASP A 55 -0.36 -8.62 4.98
CA ASP A 55 -0.11 -10.02 5.36
C ASP A 55 -0.55 -10.94 4.20
N CYS A 56 0.36 -11.12 3.24
CA CYS A 56 0.44 -12.25 2.31
C CYS A 56 1.93 -12.59 2.18
#